data_AF-A0A183L2X9-F1
#
_entry.id   AF-A0A183L2X9-F1
#
_cell.length_a   1.000
_cell.length_b   1.000
_cell.length_c   1.000
_cell.angle_alpha   90.00
_cell.angle_beta   90.00
_cell.angle_gamma   90.00
#
_symmetry.space_group_name_H-M   'P 1'
#
loop_
_entity.id
_entity.type
_entity.pdbx_description
1 polymer ?
#
loop_
_entity_poly.entity_id
_entity_poly.type
_entity_poly.pdbx_seq_one_letter_code
_entity_poly.pdbx_strand_id
1 'polypeptide(L)'
;MYLNFCYADSHGEKLSKSEFDICVQECGNQYEECSKAIRELWRNFQKNKKQIMKVMNSCCLRGQGDHSQPSTLSFATCVRDRCGAELWG
;
A
#
# COMPACT_ATOMS: atom_id res chain seq x y z
N MET A 1 -1.15 29.62 25.30
CA MET A 1 -0.34 29.71 24.06
C MET A 1 -0.43 28.35 23.38
N TYR A 2 -1.41 28.19 22.48
CA TYR A 2 -1.63 26.93 21.77
C TYR A 2 -0.69 26.89 20.57
N LEU A 3 0.36 26.06 20.63
CA LEU A 3 1.23 25.80 19.51
C LEU A 3 0.50 24.90 18.52
N ASN A 4 -0.08 25.51 17.49
CA ASN A 4 -0.51 24.80 16.29
C ASN A 4 0.73 24.23 15.60
N PHE A 5 0.98 22.93 15.75
CA PHE A 5 1.88 22.20 14.87
C PHE A 5 1.18 22.05 13.53
N CYS A 6 1.46 22.98 12.61
CA CYS A 6 1.22 22.74 11.20
C CYS A 6 2.22 21.66 10.76
N TYR A 7 1.78 20.41 10.69
CA TYR A 7 2.50 19.39 9.91
C TYR A 7 2.41 19.85 8.46
N ALA A 8 3.49 20.44 7.96
CA ALA A 8 3.66 20.58 6.54
C ALA A 8 3.64 19.16 5.96
N ASP A 9 2.66 18.87 5.11
CA ASP A 9 2.72 17.73 4.20
C ASP A 9 3.96 17.96 3.33
N SER A 10 5.10 17.46 3.81
CA SER A 10 6.23 17.22 2.95
C SER A 10 5.78 16.15 1.98
N HIS A 11 5.24 16.55 0.84
CA HIS A 11 5.36 15.75 -0.37
C HIS A 11 6.86 15.49 -0.53
N GLY A 12 7.31 14.40 0.06
CA GLY A 12 8.70 14.10 0.33
C GLY A 12 9.51 14.20 -0.95
N GLU A 13 10.77 14.58 -0.78
CA GLU A 13 11.76 14.51 -1.85
C GLU A 13 11.56 13.19 -2.63
N LYS A 14 11.34 13.30 -3.94
CA LYS A 14 11.06 12.13 -4.75
C LYS A 14 12.26 11.20 -4.65
N LEU A 15 12.01 10.01 -4.10
CA LEU A 15 13.01 8.94 -4.04
C LEU A 15 13.57 8.72 -5.45
N SER A 16 14.88 8.50 -5.53
CA SER A 16 15.46 7.94 -6.75
C SER A 16 14.81 6.58 -7.04
N LYS A 17 14.90 6.12 -8.29
CA LYS A 17 14.33 4.82 -8.66
C LYS A 17 14.81 3.69 -7.74
N SER A 18 16.10 3.66 -7.42
CA SER A 18 16.68 2.63 -6.54
C SER A 18 16.14 2.70 -5.12
N GLU A 19 16.00 3.90 -4.55
CA GLU A 19 15.44 4.08 -3.21
C GLU A 19 13.96 3.71 -3.17
N PHE A 20 13.21 4.05 -4.22
CA PHE A 20 11.82 3.67 -4.37
C PHE A 20 11.66 2.14 -4.45
N ASP A 21 12.46 1.47 -5.28
CA ASP A 21 12.42 0.01 -5.43
C ASP A 21 12.70 -0.69 -4.08
N ILE A 22 13.69 -0.22 -3.33
CA ILE A 22 14.02 -0.74 -1.99
C ILE A 22 12.85 -0.52 -1.04
N CYS A 23 12.28 0.69 -1.02
CA CYS A 23 11.14 1.01 -0.15
C CYS A 23 9.93 0.11 -0.43
N VAL A 24 9.58 -0.08 -1.71
CA VAL A 24 8.49 -0.98 -2.11
C VAL A 24 8.78 -2.42 -1.70
N GLN A 25 10.04 -2.87 -1.83
CA GLN A 25 10.45 -4.20 -1.40
C GLN A 25 10.31 -4.39 0.12
N GLU A 26 10.63 -3.39 0.93
CA GLU A 26 10.43 -3.44 2.39
C GLU A 26 8.94 -3.55 2.78
N CYS A 27 8.07 -2.87 2.04
CA CYS A 27 6.61 -3.03 2.20
C CYS A 27 6.10 -4.38 1.69
N GLY A 28 6.90 -5.10 0.88
CA GLY A 28 6.55 -6.34 0.20
C GLY A 28 6.03 -7.45 1.12
N ASN A 29 6.51 -7.54 2.36
CA ASN A 29 6.03 -8.54 3.33
C ASN A 29 4.51 -8.44 3.57
N GLN A 30 3.96 -7.23 3.64
CA GLN A 30 2.52 -7.02 3.83
C GLN A 30 1.73 -7.49 2.59
N TYR A 31 2.30 -7.30 1.40
CA TYR A 31 1.71 -7.79 0.16
C TYR A 31 1.79 -9.31 0.05
N GLU A 32 2.93 -9.92 0.39
CA GLU A 32 3.13 -11.37 0.33
C GLU A 32 2.15 -12.11 1.25
N GLU A 33 2.04 -11.68 2.51
CA GLU A 33 1.11 -12.28 3.47
C GLU A 33 -0.34 -12.14 2.99
N CYS A 34 -0.69 -10.96 2.46
CA CYS A 34 -2.04 -10.72 1.98
C CYS A 34 -2.40 -11.49 0.70
N SER A 35 -1.48 -11.55 -0.26
CA SER A 35 -1.71 -12.15 -1.58
C SER A 35 -1.60 -13.68 -1.58
N LYS A 36 -1.12 -14.29 -0.48
CA LYS A 36 -0.99 -15.75 -0.32
C LYS A 36 -2.28 -16.50 -0.65
N ALA A 37 -3.43 -15.99 -0.20
CA ALA A 37 -4.73 -16.62 -0.42
C ALA A 37 -5.20 -16.57 -1.89
N ILE A 38 -4.66 -15.66 -2.69
CA ILE A 38 -5.05 -15.46 -4.09
C ILE A 38 -3.96 -15.90 -5.08
N ARG A 39 -2.82 -16.39 -4.60
CA ARG A 39 -1.69 -16.80 -5.45
C ARG A 39 -2.10 -17.77 -6.56
N GLU A 40 -2.86 -18.81 -6.22
CA GLU A 40 -3.33 -19.81 -7.19
C GLU A 40 -4.47 -19.27 -8.08
N LEU A 41 -5.22 -18.27 -7.62
CA LEU A 41 -6.33 -17.70 -8.38
C LEU A 41 -5.84 -16.94 -9.61
N TRP A 42 -4.62 -16.40 -9.57
CA TRP A 42 -4.01 -15.68 -10.69
C TRP A 42 -3.84 -16.53 -11.94
N ARG A 43 -3.65 -17.86 -11.81
CA ARG A 43 -3.52 -18.78 -12.96
C ARG A 43 -4.72 -18.72 -13.90
N ASN A 44 -5.91 -18.42 -13.37
CA ASN A 44 -7.12 -18.18 -14.16
C ASN A 44 -7.77 -16.86 -13.74
N PHE A 45 -7.04 -15.77 -13.99
CA PHE A 45 -7.46 -14.42 -13.61
C PHE A 45 -8.88 -14.07 -14.10
N GLN A 46 -9.24 -14.38 -15.35
CA GLN A 46 -10.54 -14.00 -15.90
C GLN A 46 -11.70 -14.64 -15.13
N LYS A 47 -11.56 -15.92 -14.75
CA LYS A 47 -12.58 -16.62 -13.95
C LYS A 47 -12.60 -16.14 -12.50
N ASN A 48 -11.45 -15.77 -11.94
CA ASN A 48 -11.29 -15.47 -10.52
C ASN A 48 -11.22 -13.97 -10.20
N LYS A 49 -11.35 -13.08 -11.18
CA LYS A 49 -11.15 -11.63 -11.06
C LYS A 49 -11.87 -11.04 -9.86
N LYS A 50 -13.15 -11.39 -9.67
CA LYS A 50 -13.95 -10.87 -8.55
C LYS A 50 -13.37 -11.26 -7.19
N GLN A 51 -12.90 -12.50 -7.05
CA GLN A 51 -12.32 -13.00 -5.81
C GLN A 51 -10.94 -12.38 -5.55
N ILE A 52 -10.12 -12.25 -6.59
CA ILE A 52 -8.83 -11.55 -6.55
C ILE A 52 -9.03 -10.11 -6.09
N MET A 53 -9.89 -9.35 -6.76
CA MET A 53 -10.17 -7.95 -6.40
C MET A 53 -10.75 -7.81 -4.99
N LYS A 54 -11.59 -8.76 -4.56
CA LYS A 54 -12.12 -8.76 -3.19
C LYS A 54 -10.99 -8.82 -2.16
N VAL A 55 -10.05 -9.76 -2.32
CA VAL A 55 -8.92 -9.89 -1.37
C VAL A 55 -7.97 -8.71 -1.49
N MET A 56 -7.66 -8.27 -2.71
CA MET A 56 -6.84 -7.07 -2.94
C MET A 56 -7.42 -5.87 -2.20
N ASN A 57 -8.72 -5.58 -2.35
CA ASN A 57 -9.36 -4.43 -1.72
C ASN A 57 -9.53 -4.58 -0.21
N SER A 58 -9.86 -5.76 0.28
CA SER A 58 -10.10 -5.95 1.72
C SER A 58 -8.82 -6.12 2.55
N CYS A 59 -7.67 -6.32 1.89
CA CYS A 59 -6.42 -6.62 2.58
C CYS A 59 -5.22 -5.86 1.99
N CYS A 60 -4.82 -6.05 0.72
CA CYS A 60 -3.63 -5.40 0.15
C CYS A 60 -3.76 -3.87 0.08
N LEU A 61 -4.96 -3.41 -0.26
CA LEU A 61 -5.34 -2.02 -0.51
C LEU A 61 -6.18 -1.42 0.63
N ARG A 62 -6.25 -2.12 1.76
CA ARG A 62 -7.07 -1.69 2.90
C ARG A 62 -6.56 -0.35 3.42
N GLY A 63 -7.46 0.63 3.52
CA GLY A 63 -7.11 1.96 4.04
C GLY A 63 -6.36 2.87 3.06
N GLN A 64 -6.26 2.50 1.77
CA GLN A 64 -5.51 3.27 0.77
C GLN A 64 -5.92 4.76 0.71
N GLY A 65 -7.21 5.07 0.84
CA GLY A 65 -7.73 6.45 0.77
C GLY A 65 -7.93 7.13 2.12
N ASP A 66 -7.55 6.49 3.23
CA ASP A 66 -7.65 7.04 4.57
C ASP A 66 -6.24 7.29 5.14
N HIS A 67 -5.77 8.53 4.98
CA HIS A 67 -4.44 8.98 5.42
C HIS A 67 -4.27 8.99 6.95
N SER A 68 -5.33 8.71 7.73
CA SER A 68 -5.21 8.48 9.17
C SER A 68 -4.80 7.05 9.54
N GLN A 69 -4.89 6.11 8.60
CA GLN A 69 -4.54 4.71 8.83
C GLN A 69 -3.03 4.51 8.94
N PRO A 70 -2.55 3.62 9.83
CA PRO A 70 -1.12 3.38 10.01
C PRO A 70 -0.51 2.64 8.82
N SER A 71 0.76 2.95 8.51
CA SER A 71 1.57 2.27 7.47
C SER A 71 1.72 0.75 7.64
N THR A 72 1.35 0.19 8.78
CA THR A 72 1.37 -1.26 9.06
C THR A 72 0.06 -1.97 8.71
N LEU A 73 -0.99 -1.23 8.31
CA LEU A 73 -2.30 -1.80 8.05
C LEU A 73 -2.34 -2.67 6.79
N SER A 74 -1.71 -2.19 5.74
CA SER A 74 -1.69 -2.83 4.42
C SER A 74 -0.53 -2.35 3.58
N PHE A 75 -0.24 -3.11 2.53
CA PHE A 75 0.75 -2.73 1.53
C PHE A 75 0.51 -1.31 1.01
N ALA A 76 -0.74 -0.94 0.68
CA ALA A 76 -1.08 0.41 0.22
C ALA A 76 -0.73 1.50 1.23
N THR A 77 -1.07 1.32 2.51
CA THR A 77 -0.71 2.30 3.55
C THR A 77 0.81 2.39 3.77
N CYS A 78 1.53 1.27 3.61
CA CYS A 78 2.97 1.23 3.73
C CYS A 78 3.64 2.04 2.61
N VAL A 79 3.29 1.78 1.35
CA VAL A 79 3.91 2.47 0.20
C VAL A 79 3.52 3.95 0.13
N ARG A 80 2.31 4.30 0.58
CA ARG A 80 1.89 5.70 0.71
C ARG A 80 2.77 6.46 1.67
N ASP A 81 2.88 5.96 2.91
CA ASP A 81 3.55 6.69 3.99
C ASP A 81 5.07 6.64 3.89
N ARG A 82 5.63 5.51 3.42
CA ARG A 82 7.08 5.30 3.36
C ARG A 82 7.69 5.65 2.01
N CYS A 83 6.98 5.35 0.93
CA CYS A 83 7.51 5.49 -0.43
C CYS A 83 6.89 6.68 -1.19
N GLY A 84 5.92 7.39 -0.59
CA GLY A 84 5.24 8.51 -1.22
C GLY A 84 4.39 8.10 -2.43
N ALA A 85 3.92 6.85 -2.50
CA ALA A 85 3.16 6.33 -3.63
C ALA A 85 1.76 5.87 -3.22
N GLU A 86 0.75 6.39 -3.90
CA GLU A 86 -0.64 5.98 -3.70
C GLU A 86 -1.04 4.90 -4.71
N LEU A 87 -1.72 3.87 -4.22
CA LEU A 87 -2.32 2.83 -5.03
C LEU A 87 -3.80 3.12 -5.25
N TRP A 88 -4.29 2.83 -6.45
CA TRP A 88 -5.68 3.02 -6.84
C TRP A 88 -6.19 1.67 -7.36
N GLY A 89 -7.20 1.12 -6.69
CA GLY A 89 -7.82 -0.17 -7.01
C GLY A 89 -9.05 -0.06 -7.90
#